data_AF-A0A2E1VM45-F1
#
_entry.id   AF-A0A2E1VM45-F1
#
_cell.length_a   1.000
_cell.length_b   1.000
_cell.length_c   1.000
_cell.angle_alpha   90.00
_cell.angle_beta   90.00
_cell.angle_gamma   90.00
#
_symmetry.space_group_name_H-M   'P 1'
#
loop_
_entity.id
_entity.type
_entity.pdbx_description
1 polymer ?
#
loop_
_entity_poly.entity_id
_entity_poly.type
_entity_poly.pdbx_seq_one_letter_code
_entity_poly.pdbx_strand_id
1 'polypeptide(L)'
;SLWSERTFYWGAEQNGYIFAFAGICGVIVQGFLISPLVKRYGESNLCIFGILLLALGMLSVSISYLNYHAYFSMALIAFGLGLFMPTISTLIVNIVSEDRRGWILGVNQSVSSLARIIGPAIAGVLFEFYGKNSPYIFGSLILLLFLASLRNFIKKSVN
;
A
#
# COMPACT_ATOMS: atom_id res chain seq x y z
N SER A 1 0.54 -5.82 -17.37
CA SER A 1 0.05 -6.75 -16.35
C SER A 1 -1.14 -7.51 -16.92
N LEU A 2 -1.45 -8.72 -16.43
CA LEU A 2 -2.61 -9.51 -16.93
C LEU A 2 -3.94 -8.72 -16.81
N TRP A 3 -4.04 -7.84 -15.81
CA TRP A 3 -5.20 -6.96 -15.63
C TRP A 3 -5.30 -5.87 -16.70
N SER A 4 -4.19 -5.18 -17.04
CA SER A 4 -4.18 -4.11 -18.04
C SER A 4 -4.44 -4.63 -19.45
N GLU A 5 -3.95 -5.83 -19.77
CA GLU A 5 -4.15 -6.47 -21.07
C GLU A 5 -5.64 -6.80 -21.27
N ARG A 6 -6.29 -7.37 -20.24
CA ARG A 6 -7.73 -7.69 -20.26
C ARG A 6 -8.68 -6.50 -20.09
N THR A 7 -8.15 -5.29 -19.84
CA THR A 7 -8.98 -4.09 -19.60
C THR A 7 -8.78 -3.04 -20.68
N PHE A 8 -7.54 -2.81 -21.09
CA PHE A 8 -7.16 -1.75 -22.02
C PHE A 8 -6.41 -2.26 -23.26
N TYR A 9 -6.22 -3.58 -23.41
CA TYR A 9 -5.42 -4.19 -24.48
C TYR A 9 -3.97 -3.66 -24.52
N TRP A 10 -3.44 -3.25 -23.37
CA TRP A 10 -2.10 -2.68 -23.26
C TRP A 10 -1.01 -3.74 -23.36
N GLY A 11 0.02 -3.44 -24.13
CA GLY A 11 1.24 -4.23 -24.25
C GLY A 11 2.26 -3.96 -23.14
N ALA A 12 3.47 -4.51 -23.30
CA ALA A 12 4.55 -4.36 -22.32
C ALA A 12 5.03 -2.90 -22.15
N GLU A 13 4.99 -2.11 -23.22
CA GLU A 13 5.44 -0.71 -23.25
C GLU A 13 4.58 0.21 -22.35
N GLN A 14 3.25 0.17 -22.51
CA GLN A 14 2.33 0.99 -21.72
C GLN A 14 2.36 0.61 -20.24
N ASN A 15 2.57 -0.68 -19.95
CA ASN A 15 2.80 -1.14 -18.59
C ASN A 15 4.10 -0.59 -18.01
N GLY A 16 5.16 -0.54 -18.81
CA GLY A 16 6.43 0.08 -18.44
C GLY A 16 6.26 1.54 -18.00
N TYR A 17 5.49 2.33 -18.75
CA TYR A 17 5.24 3.74 -18.40
C TYR A 17 4.52 3.92 -17.06
N ILE A 18 3.53 3.09 -16.77
CA ILE A 18 2.81 3.15 -15.49
C ILE A 18 3.69 2.75 -14.31
N PHE A 19 4.53 1.73 -14.47
CA PHE A 19 5.47 1.35 -13.41
C PHE A 19 6.54 2.42 -13.20
N ALA A 20 7.05 3.03 -14.29
CA ALA A 20 7.98 4.16 -14.19
C ALA A 20 7.34 5.35 -13.47
N PHE A 21 6.10 5.70 -13.82
CA PHE A 21 5.32 6.74 -13.15
C PHE A 21 5.12 6.45 -11.66
N ALA A 22 4.75 5.21 -11.30
CA ALA A 22 4.65 4.78 -9.91
C ALA A 22 5.98 4.92 -9.15
N GLY A 23 7.09 4.56 -9.80
CA GLY A 23 8.43 4.72 -9.26
C GLY A 23 8.79 6.18 -8.97
N ILE A 24 8.50 7.08 -9.92
CA ILE A 24 8.72 8.53 -9.75
C ILE A 24 7.89 9.06 -8.57
N CYS A 25 6.60 8.71 -8.50
CA CYS A 25 5.75 9.07 -7.37
C CYS A 25 6.33 8.57 -6.04
N GLY A 26 6.81 7.33 -6.00
CA GLY A 26 7.46 6.75 -4.83
C GLY A 26 8.71 7.52 -4.40
N VAL A 27 9.57 7.89 -5.34
CA VAL A 27 10.79 8.69 -5.10
C VAL A 27 10.44 10.08 -4.55
N ILE A 28 9.43 10.74 -5.10
CA ILE A 28 8.98 12.05 -4.62
C ILE A 28 8.51 11.95 -3.16
N VAL A 29 7.69 10.93 -2.87
CA VAL A 29 7.13 10.75 -1.52
C VAL A 29 8.21 10.41 -0.51
N GLN A 30 9.02 9.39 -0.79
CA GLN A 30 10.02 8.89 0.15
C GLN A 30 11.25 9.80 0.23
N GLY A 31 11.64 10.44 -0.88
CA GLY A 31 12.83 11.30 -0.92
C GLY A 31 12.60 12.71 -0.38
N PHE A 32 11.42 13.29 -0.61
CA PHE A 32 11.18 14.70 -0.34
C PHE A 32 10.03 14.97 0.60
N LEU A 33 8.91 14.23 0.49
CA LEU A 33 7.70 14.55 1.24
C LEU A 33 7.64 13.90 2.63
N ILE A 34 8.22 12.72 2.82
CA ILE A 34 8.04 11.97 4.07
C ILE A 34 8.56 12.72 5.29
N SER A 35 9.75 13.31 5.23
CA SER A 35 10.36 14.02 6.37
C SER A 35 9.55 15.24 6.83
N PRO A 36 9.17 16.20 5.96
CA PRO A 36 8.35 17.34 6.38
C PRO A 36 6.93 16.92 6.79
N LEU A 37 6.35 15.91 6.13
CA LEU A 37 5.02 15.42 6.50
C LEU A 37 5.05 14.78 7.90
N VAL A 38 6.05 13.95 8.21
CA VAL A 38 6.17 13.30 9.52
C VAL A 38 6.33 14.34 10.61
N LYS A 39 7.15 15.37 10.40
CA LYS A 39 7.30 16.49 11.35
C LYS A 39 6.01 17.25 11.59
N ARG A 40 5.16 17.40 10.55
CA ARG A 40 3.92 18.19 10.63
C ARG A 40 2.72 17.41 11.16
N TYR A 41 2.56 16.16 10.77
CA TYR A 41 1.35 15.36 11.04
C TYR A 41 1.59 14.18 11.98
N GLY A 42 2.85 13.81 12.23
CA GLY A 42 3.22 12.64 13.02
C GLY A 42 3.11 11.32 12.25
N GLU A 43 3.86 10.32 12.70
CA GLU A 43 3.94 9.02 12.02
C GLU A 43 2.63 8.25 12.04
N SER A 44 1.92 8.30 13.17
CA SER A 44 0.64 7.60 13.37
C SER A 44 -0.43 8.05 12.38
N ASN A 45 -0.62 9.37 12.24
CA ASN A 45 -1.62 9.93 11.32
C ASN A 45 -1.25 9.69 9.85
N LEU A 46 0.04 9.77 9.50
CA LEU A 46 0.49 9.48 8.14
C LEU A 46 0.37 8.01 7.79
N CYS A 47 0.58 7.10 8.75
CA CYS A 47 0.35 5.68 8.56
C CYS A 47 -1.12 5.42 8.23
N ILE A 48 -2.04 5.98 9.03
CA ILE A 48 -3.49 5.91 8.79
C ILE A 48 -3.84 6.49 7.40
N PHE A 49 -3.32 7.66 7.06
CA PHE A 49 -3.57 8.30 5.77
C PHE A 49 -3.02 7.48 4.60
N GLY A 50 -1.82 6.92 4.73
CA GLY A 50 -1.22 6.04 3.72
C GLY A 50 -2.05 4.78 3.46
N ILE A 51 -2.53 4.12 4.52
CA ILE A 51 -3.43 2.96 4.41
C ILE A 51 -4.74 3.35 3.73
N LEU A 52 -5.31 4.51 4.06
CA LEU A 52 -6.53 5.01 3.43
C LEU A 52 -6.31 5.24 1.92
N LEU A 53 -5.21 5.88 1.53
CA LEU A 53 -4.86 6.09 0.13
C LEU A 53 -4.67 4.75 -0.61
N LEU A 54 -4.06 3.75 0.03
CA LEU A 54 -3.91 2.42 -0.54
C LEU A 54 -5.26 1.74 -0.79
N ALA A 55 -6.15 1.78 0.20
CA ALA A 55 -7.48 1.19 0.08
C ALA A 55 -8.28 1.88 -1.03
N LEU A 56 -8.30 3.21 -1.05
CA LEU A 56 -8.97 3.99 -2.10
C LEU A 56 -8.36 3.76 -3.48
N GLY A 57 -7.04 3.66 -3.56
CA GLY A 57 -6.33 3.33 -4.79
C GLY A 57 -6.73 1.95 -5.32
N MET A 58 -6.75 0.93 -4.46
CA MET A 58 -7.21 -0.41 -4.82
C MET A 58 -8.68 -0.46 -5.26
N LEU A 59 -9.58 0.24 -4.57
CA LEU A 59 -10.98 0.36 -5.01
C LEU A 59 -11.08 1.08 -6.36
N SER A 60 -10.31 2.16 -6.54
CA SER A 60 -10.30 2.93 -7.78
C SER A 60 -9.87 2.09 -8.99
N VAL A 61 -8.94 1.14 -8.81
CA VAL A 61 -8.59 0.18 -9.88
C VAL A 61 -9.81 -0.63 -10.32
N SER A 62 -10.69 -1.01 -9.38
CA SER A 62 -11.85 -1.86 -9.65
C SER A 62 -12.93 -1.17 -10.53
N ILE A 63 -12.92 0.16 -10.57
CA ILE A 63 -13.88 1.01 -11.31
C ILE A 63 -13.20 1.69 -12.52
N SER A 64 -11.93 1.37 -12.79
CA SER A 64 -11.16 2.01 -13.86
C SER A 64 -11.53 1.44 -15.23
N TYR A 65 -12.47 2.09 -15.93
CA TYR A 65 -12.87 1.75 -17.30
C TYR A 65 -12.15 2.59 -18.38
N LEU A 66 -11.41 3.63 -17.99
CA LEU A 66 -10.69 4.55 -18.88
C LEU A 66 -9.20 4.64 -18.52
N ASN A 67 -8.33 4.83 -19.52
CA ASN A 67 -6.87 4.87 -19.38
C ASN A 67 -6.38 5.85 -18.29
N TYR A 68 -6.97 7.06 -18.20
CA TYR A 68 -6.58 8.06 -17.21
C TYR A 68 -6.88 7.65 -15.76
N HIS A 69 -7.92 6.84 -15.53
CA HIS A 69 -8.25 6.37 -14.19
C HIS A 69 -7.17 5.42 -13.66
N ALA A 70 -6.54 4.63 -14.52
CA ALA A 70 -5.46 3.72 -14.11
C ALA A 70 -4.22 4.48 -13.59
N TYR A 71 -3.83 5.58 -14.24
CA TYR A 71 -2.75 6.44 -13.75
C TYR A 71 -3.09 7.08 -12.40
N PHE A 72 -4.34 7.53 -12.23
CA PHE A 72 -4.81 8.09 -10.96
C PHE A 72 -4.81 7.04 -9.84
N SER A 73 -5.36 5.84 -10.08
CA SER A 73 -5.34 4.75 -9.09
C SER A 73 -3.91 4.35 -8.73
N MET A 74 -3.01 4.31 -9.72
CA MET A 74 -1.61 3.99 -9.47
C MET A 74 -0.91 5.08 -8.67
N ALA A 75 -1.21 6.36 -8.91
CA ALA A 75 -0.72 7.46 -8.08
C ALA A 75 -1.17 7.26 -6.63
N LEU A 76 -2.45 7.01 -6.37
CA LEU A 76 -2.96 6.78 -5.02
C LEU A 76 -2.23 5.62 -4.31
N ILE A 77 -2.01 4.51 -5.02
CA ILE A 77 -1.27 3.36 -4.49
C ILE A 77 0.19 3.73 -4.21
N ALA A 78 0.89 4.38 -5.14
CA ALA A 78 2.29 4.76 -4.97
C ALA A 78 2.49 5.74 -3.81
N PHE A 79 1.62 6.74 -3.69
CA PHE A 79 1.63 7.69 -2.58
C PHE A 79 1.31 7.00 -1.25
N GLY A 80 0.28 6.15 -1.23
CA GLY A 80 -0.09 5.40 -0.04
C GLY A 80 1.03 4.48 0.46
N LEU A 81 1.70 3.75 -0.44
CA LEU A 81 2.86 2.91 -0.11
C LEU A 81 4.03 3.75 0.41
N GLY A 82 4.32 4.86 -0.25
CA GLY A 82 5.42 5.77 0.12
C GLY A 82 5.26 6.39 1.50
N LEU A 83 4.03 6.56 1.98
CA LEU A 83 3.74 7.00 3.35
C LEU A 83 3.70 5.84 4.34
N PHE A 84 3.02 4.75 3.99
CA PHE A 84 2.77 3.63 4.88
C PHE A 84 4.05 2.88 5.28
N MET A 85 4.88 2.49 4.31
CA MET A 85 6.07 1.65 4.57
C MET A 85 7.06 2.24 5.59
N PRO A 86 7.47 3.52 5.48
CA PRO A 86 8.37 4.10 6.48
C PRO A 86 7.67 4.31 7.82
N THR A 87 6.42 4.78 7.83
CA THR A 87 5.71 5.13 9.07
C THR A 87 5.36 3.91 9.91
N ILE A 88 4.93 2.80 9.31
CA ILE A 88 4.65 1.56 10.05
C ILE A 88 5.92 0.98 10.67
N SER A 89 7.04 1.06 9.95
CA SER A 89 8.33 0.56 10.43
C SER A 89 8.80 1.36 11.65
N THR A 90 8.68 2.69 11.63
CA THR A 90 9.04 3.50 12.79
C THR A 90 8.09 3.28 13.96
N LEU A 91 6.78 3.17 13.73
CA LEU A 91 5.80 2.88 14.80
C LEU A 91 6.11 1.54 15.51
N ILE A 92 6.47 0.50 14.74
CA ILE A 92 6.86 -0.81 15.30
C ILE A 92 8.15 -0.72 16.13
N VAL A 93 9.10 0.11 15.70
CA VAL A 93 10.36 0.32 16.41
C VAL A 93 10.17 1.13 17.70
N ASN A 94 9.23 2.08 17.70
CA ASN A 94 8.98 2.97 18.84
C ASN A 94 8.32 2.27 20.04
N ILE A 95 7.72 1.09 19.85
CA ILE A 95 7.06 0.32 20.92
C ILE A 95 8.00 -0.66 21.64
N VAL A 96 9.26 -0.79 21.20
CA VAL A 96 10.25 -1.68 21.81
C VAL A 96 11.48 -0.91 22.31
N SER A 97 12.19 -1.50 23.28
CA SER A 97 13.47 -0.99 23.76
C SER A 97 14.57 -1.08 22.67
N GLU A 98 15.61 -0.25 22.79
CA GLU A 98 16.64 -0.13 21.74
C GLU A 98 17.35 -1.44 21.43
N ASP A 99 17.60 -2.28 22.44
CA ASP A 99 18.20 -3.61 22.34
C ASP A 99 17.36 -4.60 21.52
N ARG A 100 16.05 -4.35 21.38
CA ARG A 100 15.10 -5.22 20.67
C ARG A 100 14.72 -4.72 19.28
N ARG A 101 15.21 -3.55 18.87
CA ARG A 101 14.87 -2.95 17.56
C ARG A 101 15.29 -3.85 16.39
N GLY A 102 16.48 -4.46 16.46
CA GLY A 102 16.94 -5.39 15.44
C GLY A 102 16.03 -6.63 15.31
N TRP A 103 15.60 -7.17 16.45
CA TRP A 103 14.69 -8.33 16.48
C TRP A 103 13.31 -7.99 15.88
N ILE A 104 12.69 -6.88 16.30
CA ILE A 104 11.35 -6.52 15.80
C ILE A 104 11.37 -6.19 14.31
N LEU A 105 12.44 -5.54 13.82
CA LEU A 105 12.64 -5.29 12.39
C LEU A 105 12.84 -6.59 11.60
N GLY A 106 13.56 -7.57 12.18
CA GLY A 106 13.69 -8.91 11.60
C GLY A 106 12.34 -9.64 11.49
N VAL A 107 11.50 -9.54 12.51
CA VAL A 107 10.13 -10.09 12.49
C VAL A 107 9.30 -9.38 11.42
N ASN A 108 9.31 -8.04 11.37
CA ASN A 108 8.59 -7.26 10.36
C ASN A 108 9.02 -7.64 8.93
N GLN A 109 10.32 -7.81 8.70
CA GLN A 109 10.86 -8.23 7.41
C GLN A 109 10.46 -9.66 7.03
N SER A 110 10.40 -10.56 8.01
CA SER A 110 9.98 -11.96 7.81
C SER A 110 8.50 -12.02 7.42
N VAL A 111 7.64 -11.30 8.14
CA VAL A 111 6.20 -11.16 7.83
C VAL A 111 6.01 -10.55 6.44
N SER A 112 6.76 -9.50 6.10
CA SER A 112 6.71 -8.88 4.77
C SER A 112 7.14 -9.83 3.65
N SER A 113 8.11 -10.70 3.93
CA SER A 113 8.56 -11.71 2.96
C SER A 113 7.51 -12.81 2.77
N LEU A 114 6.88 -13.29 3.84
CA LEU A 114 5.75 -14.21 3.75
C LEU A 114 4.58 -13.59 2.97
N ALA A 115 4.24 -12.32 3.25
CA ALA A 115 3.18 -11.61 2.53
C ALA A 115 3.46 -11.49 1.03
N ARG A 116 4.73 -11.33 0.63
CA ARG A 116 5.14 -11.30 -0.79
C ARG A 116 5.03 -12.65 -1.50
N ILE A 117 5.02 -13.76 -0.75
CA ILE A 117 4.82 -15.11 -1.31
C ILE A 117 3.32 -15.42 -1.35
N ILE A 118 2.63 -15.25 -0.22
CA ILE A 118 1.22 -15.63 -0.06
C ILE A 118 0.29 -14.68 -0.81
N GLY A 119 0.62 -13.38 -0.84
CA GLY A 119 -0.21 -12.33 -1.44
C GLY A 119 -0.53 -12.59 -2.93
N PRO A 120 0.48 -12.78 -3.80
CA PRO A 120 0.25 -13.11 -5.20
C PRO A 120 -0.48 -14.44 -5.41
N ALA A 121 -0.25 -15.44 -4.55
CA ALA A 121 -0.95 -16.72 -4.63
C ALA A 121 -2.46 -16.55 -4.38
N ILE A 122 -2.84 -15.85 -3.30
CA ILE A 122 -4.25 -15.52 -3.01
C ILE A 122 -4.84 -14.65 -4.13
N ALA A 123 -4.11 -13.63 -4.58
CA ALA A 123 -4.55 -12.75 -5.65
C ALA A 123 -4.78 -13.51 -6.97
N GLY A 124 -3.94 -14.49 -7.30
CA GLY A 124 -4.08 -15.34 -8.48
C GLY A 124 -5.36 -16.19 -8.42
N VAL A 125 -5.59 -16.86 -7.30
CA VAL A 125 -6.84 -17.64 -7.08
C VAL A 125 -8.07 -16.73 -7.17
N LEU A 126 -8.04 -15.57 -6.51
CA LEU A 126 -9.14 -14.61 -6.60
C LEU A 126 -9.38 -14.15 -8.05
N PHE A 127 -8.31 -13.85 -8.78
CA PHE A 127 -8.38 -13.40 -10.17
C PHE A 127 -8.99 -14.47 -11.09
N GLU A 128 -8.63 -15.74 -10.88
CA GLU A 128 -9.10 -16.87 -11.69
C GLU A 128 -10.58 -17.19 -11.42
N PHE A 129 -10.99 -17.30 -10.15
CA PHE A 129 -12.34 -17.74 -9.79
C PHE A 129 -13.37 -16.61 -9.69
N TYR A 130 -12.96 -15.39 -9.33
CA TYR A 130 -13.86 -14.26 -9.06
C TYR A 130 -13.64 -13.07 -10.01
N GLY A 131 -12.75 -13.22 -11.00
CA GLY A 131 -12.53 -12.25 -12.06
C GLY A 131 -11.50 -11.16 -11.74
N LYS A 132 -11.22 -10.32 -12.75
CA LYS A 132 -10.04 -9.44 -12.76
C LYS A 132 -9.97 -8.38 -11.65
N ASN A 133 -11.11 -7.94 -11.12
CA ASN A 133 -11.17 -6.88 -10.10
C ASN A 133 -11.14 -7.43 -8.66
N SER A 134 -11.39 -8.73 -8.49
CA SER A 134 -11.54 -9.34 -7.16
C SER A 134 -10.30 -9.19 -6.26
N PRO A 135 -9.04 -9.26 -6.74
CA PRO A 135 -7.89 -9.13 -5.84
C PRO A 135 -7.76 -7.71 -5.27
N TYR A 136 -8.17 -6.70 -6.06
CA TYR A 136 -8.12 -5.30 -5.65
C TYR A 136 -9.22 -4.97 -4.64
N ILE A 137 -10.44 -5.46 -4.86
CA ILE A 137 -11.55 -5.31 -3.91
C ILE A 137 -11.20 -6.00 -2.59
N PHE A 138 -10.72 -7.25 -2.66
CA PHE A 138 -10.34 -8.02 -1.47
C PHE A 138 -9.19 -7.34 -0.71
N GLY A 139 -8.15 -6.89 -1.41
CA GLY A 139 -7.04 -6.15 -0.81
C GLY A 139 -7.51 -4.87 -0.12
N SER A 140 -8.42 -4.10 -0.74
CA SER A 140 -8.98 -2.92 -0.10
C SER A 140 -9.76 -3.24 1.17
N LEU A 141 -10.55 -4.32 1.19
CA LEU A 141 -11.31 -4.70 2.39
C LEU A 141 -10.37 -5.04 3.54
N ILE A 142 -9.29 -5.79 3.26
CA ILE A 142 -8.25 -6.09 4.26
C ILE A 142 -7.62 -4.80 4.79
N LEU A 143 -7.26 -3.86 3.90
CA LEU A 143 -6.66 -2.59 4.31
C LEU A 143 -7.61 -1.75 5.16
N LEU A 144 -8.90 -1.71 4.85
CA LEU A 144 -9.91 -1.00 5.65
C LEU A 144 -10.13 -1.64 7.02
N LEU A 145 -10.12 -2.98 7.10
CA LEU A 145 -10.17 -3.70 8.38
C LEU A 145 -8.93 -3.41 9.22
N PHE A 146 -7.75 -3.42 8.60
CA PHE A 146 -6.50 -3.07 9.26
C PHE A 146 -6.51 -1.62 9.75
N LEU A 147 -6.99 -0.68 8.92
CA LEU A 147 -7.17 0.73 9.29
C LEU A 147 -8.06 0.89 10.52
N ALA A 148 -9.19 0.19 10.56
CA ALA A 148 -10.12 0.22 11.69
C ALA A 148 -9.47 -0.32 12.98
N SER A 149 -8.75 -1.45 12.87
CA SER A 149 -8.00 -2.05 13.99
C SER A 149 -6.91 -1.10 14.51
N LEU A 150 -6.09 -0.55 13.61
CA LEU A 150 -5.00 0.35 13.94
C LEU A 150 -5.51 1.63 14.61
N ARG A 151 -6.58 2.23 14.08
CA ARG A 151 -7.21 3.42 14.66
C ARG A 151 -7.73 3.15 16.08
N ASN A 152 -8.35 1.98 16.30
CA ASN A 152 -8.82 1.58 17.62
C ASN A 152 -7.66 1.37 18.60
N PHE A 153 -6.56 0.77 18.15
CA PHE A 153 -5.35 0.57 18.95
C PHE A 153 -4.71 1.91 19.36
N ILE A 154 -4.54 2.84 18.41
CA ILE A 154 -3.97 4.16 18.68
C ILE A 154 -4.84 4.94 19.67
N LYS A 155 -6.17 4.92 19.48
CA LYS A 155 -7.10 5.60 20.41
C LYS A 155 -7.01 5.03 21.83
N LYS A 156 -6.81 3.72 21.96
CA LYS A 156 -6.64 3.05 23.26
C LYS A 156 -5.28 3.31 23.91
N SER A 157 -4.26 3.67 23.15
CA SER A 157 -2.93 4.01 23.68
C SER A 157 -2.83 5.47 24.17
N VAL A 158 -3.75 6.34 23.74
CA VAL A 158 -3.77 7.77 24.10
C VAL A 158 -4.73 8.08 25.26
N ASN A 159 -5.71 7.19 25.51
CA ASN A 159 -6.65 7.25 26.64
C ASN A 159 -6.22 6.31 27.76
#